data_AF-A0A176FF75-F1
#
_entry.id   AF-A0A176FF75-F1
#
_cell.length_a   1.000
_cell.length_b   1.000
_cell.length_c   1.000
_cell.angle_alpha   90.00
_cell.angle_beta   90.00
_cell.angle_gamma   90.00
#
_symmetry.space_group_name_H-M   'P 1'
#
loop_
_entity.id
_entity.type
_entity.pdbx_description
1 polymer ?
#
loop_
_entity_poly.entity_id
_entity_poly.type
_entity_poly.pdbx_seq_one_letter_code
_entity_poly.pdbx_strand_id
1 'polypeptide(L)'
;MLDLYASASMYPAVTEAQILGLPFPEIDAAVEAQVVANIREAREAKGQAAQLLEAAKRAVEIAIEDGEDAALVFLDEAEGAD
;
A
#
# COMPACT_ATOMS: atom_id res chain seq x y z
N MET A 1 -4.04 31.09 -16.36
CA MET A 1 -4.89 31.03 -15.16
C MET A 1 -4.63 29.67 -14.55
N LEU A 2 -4.25 29.57 -13.26
CA LEU A 2 -4.05 28.26 -12.62
C LEU A 2 -5.43 27.62 -12.45
N ASP A 3 -5.71 26.53 -13.17
CA ASP A 3 -6.91 25.73 -12.95
C ASP A 3 -6.78 25.01 -11.61
N LEU A 4 -7.26 25.66 -10.57
CA LEU A 4 -7.34 25.09 -9.24
C LEU A 4 -8.56 24.15 -9.20
N TYR A 5 -8.34 22.87 -9.53
CA TYR A 5 -9.41 21.85 -9.61
C TYR A 5 -10.20 21.69 -8.29
N ALA A 6 -9.55 21.99 -7.16
CA ALA A 6 -10.20 22.15 -5.87
C ALA A 6 -10.08 23.62 -5.48
N SER A 7 -11.21 24.34 -5.37
CA SER A 7 -11.19 25.74 -4.94
C SER A 7 -10.50 25.85 -3.58
N ALA A 8 -9.62 26.85 -3.40
CA ALA A 8 -8.98 27.18 -2.13
C ALA A 8 -10.04 27.75 -1.16
N SER A 9 -10.91 26.87 -0.72
CA SER A 9 -12.09 27.05 0.11
C SER A 9 -11.91 26.24 1.39
N MET A 10 -12.58 26.61 2.48
CA MET A 10 -12.70 25.74 3.67
C MET A 10 -13.34 24.38 3.35
N TYR A 11 -14.11 24.32 2.25
CA TYR A 11 -14.71 23.12 1.68
C TYR A 11 -14.32 23.03 0.20
N PRO A 12 -13.13 22.50 -0.12
CA PRO A 12 -12.76 22.26 -1.50
C PRO A 12 -13.75 21.24 -2.11
N ALA A 13 -14.29 21.57 -3.28
CA ALA A 13 -15.19 20.72 -4.03
C ALA A 13 -14.71 20.61 -5.47
N VAL A 14 -14.78 19.40 -6.03
CA VAL A 14 -14.53 19.12 -7.44
C VAL A 14 -15.89 18.79 -8.07
N THR A 15 -16.27 19.51 -9.11
CA THR A 15 -17.51 19.27 -9.85
C THR A 15 -17.35 18.12 -10.84
N GLU A 16 -18.45 17.47 -11.22
CA GLU A 16 -18.45 16.43 -12.25
C GLU A 16 -17.85 16.93 -13.56
N ALA A 17 -18.18 18.16 -13.97
CA ALA A 17 -17.61 18.78 -15.17
C ALA A 17 -16.08 18.90 -15.11
N GLN A 18 -15.52 19.19 -13.94
CA GLN A 18 -14.07 19.22 -13.74
C GLN A 18 -13.45 17.81 -13.82
N ILE A 19 -14.12 16.79 -13.28
CA ILE A 19 -13.65 15.39 -13.36
C ILE A 19 -13.66 14.90 -14.81
N LEU A 20 -14.76 15.12 -15.53
CA LEU A 20 -14.92 14.71 -16.93
C LEU A 20 -14.03 15.52 -17.90
N GLY A 21 -13.61 16.72 -17.47
CA GLY A 21 -12.68 17.57 -18.23
C GLY A 21 -11.20 17.28 -17.97
N LEU A 22 -10.85 16.32 -17.12
CA LEU A 22 -9.45 15.97 -16.86
C LEU A 22 -8.80 15.42 -18.14
N PRO A 23 -7.62 15.94 -18.55
CA PRO A 23 -6.92 15.42 -19.70
C PRO A 23 -6.35 14.04 -19.38
N PHE A 24 -6.93 12.99 -19.96
CA PHE A 24 -6.36 11.65 -19.95
C PHE A 24 -5.62 11.39 -21.25
N PRO A 25 -4.33 11.00 -21.20
CA PRO A 25 -3.63 10.56 -22.40
C PRO A 25 -4.21 9.23 -22.88
N GLU A 26 -4.29 9.05 -24.20
CA GLU A 26 -4.47 7.72 -24.76
C GLU A 26 -3.17 6.93 -24.58
N ILE A 27 -3.26 5.84 -23.82
CA ILE A 27 -2.13 4.93 -23.56
C ILE A 27 -2.43 3.61 -24.26
N ASP A 28 -1.41 3.01 -24.85
CA ASP A 28 -1.52 1.67 -25.42
C ASP A 28 -1.98 0.66 -24.36
N ALA A 29 -2.96 -0.17 -24.71
CA ALA A 29 -3.60 -1.08 -23.77
C ALA A 29 -2.61 -2.08 -23.13
N ALA A 30 -1.55 -2.48 -23.82
CA ALA A 30 -0.53 -3.36 -23.25
C ALA A 30 0.32 -2.61 -22.20
N VAL A 31 0.63 -1.35 -22.45
CA VAL A 31 1.33 -0.49 -21.48
C VAL A 31 0.46 -0.24 -20.26
N GLU A 32 -0.83 0.05 -20.44
CA GLU A 32 -1.77 0.24 -19.33
C GLU A 32 -1.85 -1.02 -18.46
N ALA A 33 -2.03 -2.20 -19.09
CA ALA A 33 -2.09 -3.48 -18.39
C ALA A 33 -0.81 -3.75 -17.58
N GLN A 34 0.36 -3.46 -18.14
CA GLN A 34 1.63 -3.64 -17.45
C GLN A 34 1.77 -2.70 -16.24
N VAL A 35 1.40 -1.42 -16.39
CA VAL A 35 1.43 -0.47 -15.27
C VAL A 35 0.48 -0.91 -14.16
N VAL A 36 -0.74 -1.36 -14.52
CA VAL A 36 -1.70 -1.88 -13.54
C VAL A 36 -1.13 -3.10 -12.81
N ALA A 37 -0.51 -4.05 -13.51
CA ALA A 37 0.13 -5.21 -12.91
C ALA A 37 1.23 -4.79 -11.90
N ASN A 38 2.15 -3.93 -12.32
CA ASN A 38 3.26 -3.46 -11.49
C ASN A 38 2.76 -2.75 -10.21
N ILE A 39 1.73 -1.91 -10.33
CA ILE A 39 1.16 -1.20 -9.18
C ILE A 39 0.46 -2.15 -8.21
N ARG A 40 -0.21 -3.20 -8.72
CA ARG A 40 -0.82 -4.22 -7.86
C ARG A 40 0.23 -5.02 -7.12
N GLU A 41 1.25 -5.50 -7.82
CA GLU A 41 2.38 -6.23 -7.24
C GLU A 41 3.09 -5.40 -6.17
N ALA A 42 3.40 -4.13 -6.47
CA ALA A 42 4.03 -3.24 -5.50
C ALA A 42 3.18 -3.02 -4.24
N ARG A 43 1.85 -2.95 -4.37
CA ARG A 43 0.95 -2.80 -3.22
C ARG A 43 0.88 -4.07 -2.39
N GLU A 44 0.84 -5.23 -3.04
CA GLU A 44 0.87 -6.52 -2.37
C GLU A 44 2.18 -6.73 -1.61
N ALA A 45 3.32 -6.51 -2.27
CA ALA A 45 4.64 -6.58 -1.64
C ALA A 45 4.78 -5.62 -0.45
N LYS A 46 4.24 -4.39 -0.57
CA LYS A 46 4.20 -3.44 0.55
C LYS A 46 3.35 -3.97 1.71
N GLY A 47 2.22 -4.59 1.43
CA GLY A 47 1.36 -5.21 2.44
C GLY A 47 2.06 -6.34 3.18
N GLN A 48 2.71 -7.24 2.44
CA GLN A 48 3.50 -8.34 2.98
C GLN A 48 4.67 -7.83 3.84
N ALA A 49 5.43 -6.85 3.35
CA ALA A 49 6.52 -6.25 4.11
C ALA A 49 6.05 -5.61 5.43
N ALA A 50 4.87 -4.98 5.42
CA ALA A 50 4.28 -4.43 6.65
C ALA A 50 3.89 -5.53 7.64
N GLN A 51 3.30 -6.63 7.17
CA GLN A 51 2.96 -7.78 8.02
C GLN A 51 4.20 -8.43 8.63
N LEU A 52 5.24 -8.67 7.83
CA LEU A 52 6.53 -9.20 8.29
C LEU A 52 7.18 -8.28 9.33
N LEU A 53 7.12 -6.97 9.12
CA LEU A 53 7.66 -6.00 10.08
C LEU A 53 6.90 -6.04 11.41
N GLU A 54 5.58 -6.15 11.39
CA GLU A 54 4.79 -6.28 12.63
C GLU A 54 5.06 -7.62 13.34
N ALA A 55 5.19 -8.72 12.60
CA ALA A 55 5.59 -10.00 13.16
C ALA A 55 6.98 -9.91 13.82
N ALA A 56 7.96 -9.30 13.15
CA ALA A 56 9.30 -9.11 13.69
C ALA A 56 9.29 -8.28 14.99
N LYS A 57 8.50 -7.20 15.05
CA LYS A 57 8.35 -6.41 16.28
C LYS A 57 7.75 -7.23 17.41
N ARG A 58 6.68 -7.99 17.12
CA ARG A 58 6.01 -8.83 18.12
C ARG A 58 6.93 -9.95 18.62
N ALA A 59 7.72 -10.55 17.73
CA ALA A 59 8.71 -11.56 18.11
C ALA A 59 9.75 -11.00 19.08
N VAL A 60 10.21 -9.75 18.89
CA VAL A 60 11.12 -9.10 19.84
C VAL A 60 10.47 -8.91 21.20
N GLU A 61 9.18 -8.53 21.26
CA GLU A 61 8.45 -8.46 22.54
C GLU A 61 8.36 -9.84 23.22
N ILE A 62 8.00 -10.88 22.47
CA ILE A 62 7.95 -12.27 22.98
C ILE A 62 9.33 -12.73 23.47
N ALA A 63 10.40 -12.39 22.76
CA ALA A 63 11.76 -12.76 23.18
C ALA A 63 12.13 -12.14 24.54
N ILE A 64 11.65 -10.93 24.81
CA ILE A 64 11.86 -10.23 26.08
C ILE A 64 10.98 -10.82 27.20
N GLU A 65 9.73 -11.18 26.89
CA GLU A 65 8.74 -11.63 27.89
C GLU A 65 8.86 -13.13 28.21
N ASP A 66 8.98 -13.96 27.18
CA ASP A 66 8.85 -15.43 27.23
C ASP A 66 10.12 -16.18 26.76
N GLY A 67 11.08 -15.46 26.15
CA GLY A 67 12.37 -16.00 25.70
C GLY A 67 12.47 -16.23 24.19
N GLU A 68 13.70 -16.35 23.69
CA GLU A 68 14.02 -16.41 22.26
C GLU A 68 13.37 -17.61 21.55
N ASP A 69 13.28 -18.78 22.20
CA ASP A 69 12.66 -19.98 21.63
C ASP A 69 11.18 -19.75 21.27
N ALA A 70 10.43 -19.06 22.14
CA ALA A 70 9.03 -18.75 21.90
C ALA A 70 8.84 -17.73 20.77
N ALA A 71 9.77 -16.77 20.65
CA ALA A 71 9.75 -15.78 19.58
C ALA A 71 10.01 -16.40 18.21
N LEU A 72 10.91 -17.39 18.13
CA LEU A 72 11.20 -18.10 16.88
C LEU A 72 10.01 -18.93 16.40
N VAL A 73 9.36 -19.66 17.32
CA VAL A 73 8.13 -20.40 16.99
C VAL A 73 7.05 -19.46 16.42
N PHE A 74 6.87 -18.29 17.04
CA PHE A 74 5.92 -17.29 16.54
C PHE A 74 6.28 -16.76 15.14
N LEU A 75 7.57 -16.55 14.84
CA LEU A 75 8.00 -16.11 13.51
C LEU A 75 7.78 -17.18 12.43
N ASP A 76 8.09 -18.44 12.74
CA ASP A 76 7.87 -19.56 11.81
C ASP A 76 6.38 -19.70 11.46
N GLU A 77 5.49 -19.60 12.46
CA GLU A 77 4.04 -19.56 12.27
C GLU A 77 3.59 -18.34 11.45
N ALA A 78 4.20 -17.17 11.68
CA ALA A 78 3.86 -15.92 10.99
C ALA A 78 4.35 -15.87 9.53
N GLU A 79 5.46 -16.56 9.20
CA GLU A 79 5.97 -16.71 7.84
C GLU A 79 5.23 -17.80 7.05
N GLY A 80 4.43 -18.63 7.72
CA GLY A 80 3.75 -19.78 7.11
C GLY A 80 4.69 -20.95 6.81
N ALA A 81 5.78 -21.04 7.58
CA ALA A 81 6.72 -22.16 7.52
C ALA A 81 6.25 -23.23 8.53
N ASP A 82 5.49 -24.22 8.04
CA ASP A 82 5.25 -25.48 8.75
C ASP A 82 6.52 -26.36 8.83
#